data_AF-B6JW11-F1
#
_entry.id   AF-B6JW11-F1
#
_cell.length_a   1.000
_cell.length_b   1.000
_cell.length_c   1.000
_cell.angle_alpha   90.00
_cell.angle_beta   90.00
_cell.angle_gamma   90.00
#
_symmetry.space_group_name_H-M   'P 1'
#
loop_
_entity.id
_entity.type
_entity.pdbx_description
1 polymer ?
#
loop_
_entity_poly.entity_id
_entity_poly.type
_entity_poly.pdbx_seq_one_letter_code
_entity_poly.pdbx_strand_id
1 'polypeptide(L)'
;MEKSNAPQKDLVDKVLTNEYIKLEELQTPGDFNVDEFLVSKRYLGLDGLEETLYRKCEELNDELLQYISNNYQKFVSMGTKMHQATEKIQTLLSQVDRLKQELQNLNSLSLEKQNSLQLSLEEKKKLNQQLAECTDLQTLKDNLELLASIKCNRGLWFTTLREANLLCEKYEHIPWVSNVKTELKTFQKTASL
;
A
#
# COMPACT_ATOMS: atom_id res chain seq x y z
N MET A 1 -1.76 21.26 10.69
CA MET A 1 -2.21 19.85 10.54
C MET A 1 -1.33 19.00 11.44
N GLU A 2 -1.66 18.97 12.74
CA GLU A 2 -0.93 18.18 13.73
C GLU A 2 -1.36 16.72 13.61
N LYS A 3 -0.39 15.84 13.33
CA LYS A 3 -0.60 14.40 13.25
C LYS A 3 -0.82 13.86 14.66
N SER A 4 -2.06 13.50 14.97
CA SER A 4 -2.45 12.71 16.13
C SER A 4 -1.69 11.37 16.13
N ASN A 5 -0.64 11.30 16.96
CA ASN A 5 0.16 10.10 17.20
C ASN A 5 -0.25 9.45 18.54
N ALA A 6 -1.56 9.40 18.80
CA ALA A 6 -2.13 9.01 20.09
C ALA A 6 -2.52 7.51 20.28
N PRO A 7 -2.65 6.62 19.26
CA PRO A 7 -3.23 5.29 19.53
C PRO A 7 -2.22 4.23 19.99
N GLN A 8 -0.91 4.41 19.77
CA GLN A 8 0.09 3.38 20.12
C GLN A 8 0.50 3.42 21.59
N LYS A 9 0.50 4.60 22.21
CA LYS A 9 0.90 4.76 23.62
C LYS A 9 -0.10 4.09 24.57
N ASP A 10 -1.39 4.20 24.26
CA ASP A 10 -2.49 3.63 25.06
C ASP A 10 -2.55 2.10 25.02
N LEU A 11 -2.09 1.47 23.93
CA LEU A 11 -1.99 0.00 23.84
C LEU A 11 -0.79 -0.54 24.62
N VAL A 12 0.36 0.14 24.54
CA VAL A 12 1.54 -0.22 25.32
C VAL A 12 1.26 -0.01 26.81
N ASP A 13 0.62 1.09 27.19
CA ASP A 13 0.25 1.38 28.57
C ASP A 13 -0.79 0.38 29.11
N LYS A 14 -1.77 -0.07 28.30
CA LYS A 14 -2.75 -1.12 28.68
C LYS A 14 -2.15 -2.52 28.80
N VAL A 15 -1.18 -2.86 27.94
CA VAL A 15 -0.46 -4.14 28.03
C VAL A 15 0.46 -4.13 29.25
N LEU A 16 1.16 -3.01 29.50
CA LEU A 16 2.01 -2.85 30.67
C LEU A 16 1.20 -2.79 31.98
N THR A 17 0.01 -2.16 32.03
CA THR A 17 -0.80 -2.11 33.26
C THR A 17 -1.49 -3.43 33.61
N ASN A 18 -1.82 -4.28 32.63
CA ASN A 18 -2.38 -5.61 32.91
C ASN A 18 -1.31 -6.64 33.30
N GLU A 19 -0.04 -6.44 32.92
CA GLU A 19 1.08 -7.32 33.26
C GLU A 19 2.01 -6.79 34.36
N TYR A 20 1.93 -5.51 34.74
CA TYR A 20 2.47 -5.01 36.01
C TYR A 20 1.67 -5.66 37.13
N ILE A 21 2.09 -6.89 37.45
CA ILE A 21 2.20 -7.44 38.79
C ILE A 21 1.25 -6.74 39.73
N LYS A 22 0.11 -7.39 39.99
CA LYS A 22 -0.63 -7.18 41.22
C LYS A 22 0.35 -7.41 42.38
N LEU A 23 1.15 -6.41 42.71
CA LEU A 23 1.99 -6.39 43.91
C LEU A 23 1.08 -6.51 45.15
N GLU A 24 -0.19 -6.10 45.00
CA GLU A 24 -1.27 -6.33 45.97
C GLU A 24 -1.59 -7.83 46.17
N GLU A 25 -1.37 -8.71 45.18
CA GLU A 25 -1.53 -10.17 45.37
C GLU A 25 -0.31 -10.81 46.06
N LEU A 26 0.80 -10.08 46.26
CA LEU A 26 1.94 -10.54 47.07
C LEU A 26 1.76 -10.22 48.57
N GLN A 27 0.69 -9.52 48.97
CA GLN A 27 0.26 -9.42 50.37
C GLN A 27 -0.69 -10.58 50.68
N THR A 28 -0.17 -11.69 51.20
CA THR A 28 -1.00 -12.67 51.89
C THR A 28 -1.47 -12.10 53.24
N PRO A 29 -2.79 -12.01 53.50
CA PRO A 29 -3.32 -11.58 54.78
C PRO A 29 -3.28 -12.77 55.75
N GLY A 30 -2.38 -12.70 56.71
CA GLY A 30 -2.26 -13.67 57.78
C GLY A 30 -1.34 -13.14 58.87
N ASP A 31 -1.67 -11.97 59.42
CA ASP A 31 -0.96 -11.43 60.59
C ASP A 31 -1.03 -12.47 61.72
N PHE A 32 0.11 -13.09 62.02
CA PHE A 32 0.22 -14.02 63.13
C PHE A 32 -0.04 -13.25 64.44
N ASN A 33 -1.20 -13.49 65.04
CA ASN A 33 -1.58 -12.85 66.29
C ASN A 33 -0.99 -13.60 67.49
N VAL A 34 0.05 -13.02 68.08
CA VAL A 34 0.79 -13.58 69.21
C VAL A 34 -0.11 -13.78 70.43
N ASP A 35 -1.02 -12.85 70.70
CA ASP A 35 -1.91 -12.91 71.86
C ASP A 35 -2.92 -14.05 71.73
N GLU A 36 -3.48 -14.24 70.54
CA GLU A 36 -4.40 -15.34 70.25
C GLU A 36 -3.69 -16.70 70.31
N PHE A 37 -2.46 -16.78 69.79
CA PHE A 37 -1.63 -17.97 69.87
C PHE A 37 -1.32 -18.36 71.33
N LEU A 38 -0.87 -17.40 72.15
CA LEU A 38 -0.55 -17.65 73.56
C LEU A 38 -1.80 -18.00 74.39
N VAL A 39 -2.95 -17.37 74.10
CA VAL A 39 -4.23 -17.72 74.75
C VAL A 39 -4.65 -19.15 74.39
N SER A 40 -4.49 -19.57 73.13
CA SER A 40 -4.84 -20.92 72.68
C SER A 40 -3.97 -22.03 73.30
N LYS A 41 -2.76 -21.68 73.79
CA LYS A 41 -1.78 -22.60 74.37
C LYS A 41 -1.56 -22.38 75.87
N ARG A 42 -2.46 -21.67 76.55
CA ARG A 42 -2.38 -21.34 77.99
C ARG A 42 -2.17 -22.55 78.92
N TYR A 43 -2.61 -23.74 78.49
CA TYR A 43 -2.51 -24.98 79.26
C TYR A 43 -1.24 -25.81 78.95
N LEU A 44 -0.41 -25.39 77.99
CA LEU A 44 0.89 -26.04 77.72
C LEU A 44 1.94 -25.54 78.72
N GLY A 45 2.80 -26.46 79.18
CA GLY A 45 4.04 -26.08 79.86
C GLY A 45 5.01 -25.36 78.91
N LEU A 46 6.04 -24.73 79.45
CA LEU A 46 7.01 -23.95 78.68
C LEU A 46 7.64 -24.78 77.54
N ASP A 47 8.04 -26.02 77.85
CA ASP A 47 8.67 -26.93 76.89
C ASP A 47 7.74 -27.28 75.72
N GLY A 48 6.44 -27.48 76.00
CA GLY A 48 5.45 -27.74 74.96
C GLY A 48 5.16 -26.51 74.11
N LEU A 49 5.20 -25.31 74.72
CA LEU A 49 5.02 -24.04 74.00
C LEU A 49 6.21 -23.79 73.06
N GLU A 50 7.43 -24.08 73.54
CA GLU A 50 8.66 -24.02 72.75
C GLU A 50 8.58 -24.98 71.55
N GLU A 51 8.23 -26.25 71.76
CA GLU A 51 8.06 -27.23 70.69
C GLU A 51 6.99 -26.80 69.66
N THR A 52 5.89 -26.22 70.13
CA THR A 52 4.82 -25.71 69.24
C THR A 52 5.28 -24.51 68.42
N LEU A 53 6.07 -23.60 69.01
CA LEU A 53 6.68 -22.46 68.31
C LEU A 53 7.71 -22.93 67.27
N TYR A 54 8.56 -23.89 67.62
CA TYR A 54 9.54 -24.47 66.69
C TYR A 54 8.84 -25.08 65.47
N ARG A 55 7.80 -25.89 65.69
CA ARG A 55 7.01 -26.46 64.59
C ARG A 55 6.36 -25.37 63.73
N LYS A 56 5.87 -24.28 64.34
CA LYS A 56 5.25 -23.19 63.58
C LYS A 56 6.28 -22.40 62.76
N CYS A 57 7.50 -22.24 63.27
CA CYS A 57 8.63 -21.69 62.52
C CYS A 57 9.04 -22.59 61.36
N GLU A 58 9.07 -23.91 61.52
CA GLU A 58 9.34 -24.84 60.42
C GLU A 58 8.26 -24.77 59.34
N GLU A 59 6.98 -24.80 59.73
CA GLU A 59 5.84 -24.64 58.79
C GLU A 59 5.96 -23.34 57.98
N LEU A 60 6.26 -22.22 58.64
CA LEU A 60 6.41 -20.93 57.98
C LEU A 60 7.62 -20.89 57.03
N ASN A 61 8.72 -21.53 57.43
CA ASN A 61 9.92 -21.60 56.60
C ASN A 61 9.68 -22.45 55.34
N ASP A 62 8.95 -23.55 55.45
CA ASP A 62 8.55 -24.39 54.33
C ASP A 62 7.57 -23.66 53.39
N GLU A 63 6.58 -22.96 53.94
CA GLU A 63 5.66 -22.12 53.16
C GLU A 63 6.42 -21.01 52.41
N LEU A 64 7.38 -20.36 53.07
CA LEU A 64 8.20 -19.32 52.47
C LEU A 64 9.09 -19.86 51.35
N LEU A 65 9.70 -21.04 51.55
CA LEU A 65 10.48 -21.73 50.50
C LEU A 65 9.61 -22.10 49.30
N GLN A 66 8.41 -22.63 49.53
CA GLN A 66 7.47 -22.93 48.46
C GLN A 66 7.02 -21.66 47.72
N TYR A 67 6.76 -20.58 48.44
CA TYR A 67 6.36 -19.31 47.85
C TYR A 67 7.46 -18.71 46.97
N ILE A 68 8.72 -18.70 47.47
CA ILE A 68 9.88 -18.26 46.69
C ILE A 68 10.06 -19.14 45.46
N SER A 69 10.00 -20.46 45.61
CA SER A 69 10.13 -21.40 44.50
C SER A 69 9.07 -21.17 43.42
N ASN A 70 7.81 -21.03 43.82
CA ASN A 70 6.70 -20.76 42.90
C ASN A 70 6.84 -19.41 42.20
N ASN A 71 7.25 -18.35 42.92
CA ASN A 71 7.46 -17.04 42.32
C ASN A 71 8.65 -17.01 41.37
N TYR A 72 9.73 -17.72 41.70
CA TYR A 72 10.86 -17.90 40.80
C TYR A 72 10.45 -18.65 39.53
N GLN A 73 9.70 -19.74 39.64
CA GLN A 73 9.18 -20.47 38.48
C GLN A 73 8.27 -19.60 37.60
N LYS A 74 7.39 -18.79 38.21
CA LYS A 74 6.56 -17.82 37.47
C LYS A 74 7.43 -16.80 36.74
N PHE A 75 8.44 -16.25 37.39
CA PHE A 75 9.37 -15.29 36.78
C PHE A 75 10.12 -15.90 35.58
N VAL A 76 10.67 -17.11 35.72
CA VAL A 76 11.33 -17.82 34.61
C VAL A 76 10.35 -18.09 33.47
N SER A 77 9.12 -18.51 33.77
CA SER A 77 8.08 -18.73 32.76
C SER A 77 7.69 -17.44 32.03
N MET A 78 7.73 -16.30 32.72
CA MET A 78 7.44 -15.00 32.11
C MET A 78 8.60 -14.54 31.23
N GLY A 79 9.85 -14.71 31.69
CA GLY A 79 11.04 -14.44 30.89
C GLY A 79 11.06 -15.24 29.58
N THR A 80 10.72 -16.53 29.63
CA THR A 80 10.63 -17.37 28.42
C THR A 80 9.52 -16.94 27.46
N LYS A 81 8.33 -16.62 27.98
CA LYS A 81 7.22 -16.06 27.16
C LYS A 81 7.60 -14.73 26.51
N MET A 82 8.26 -13.84 27.25
CA MET A 82 8.70 -12.54 26.73
C MET A 82 9.77 -12.70 25.65
N HIS A 83 10.69 -13.65 25.82
CA HIS A 83 11.68 -13.98 24.80
C HIS A 83 11.02 -14.50 23.52
N GLN A 84 10.10 -15.47 23.62
CA GLN A 84 9.33 -15.98 22.48
C GLN A 84 8.50 -14.88 21.79
N ALA A 85 7.91 -13.96 22.56
CA ALA A 85 7.20 -12.81 22.00
C ALA A 85 8.15 -11.90 21.22
N THR A 86 9.35 -11.67 21.73
CA THR A 86 10.39 -10.88 21.05
C THR A 86 10.82 -11.52 19.73
N GLU A 87 11.02 -12.84 19.69
CA GLU A 87 11.34 -13.57 18.45
C GLU A 87 10.22 -13.45 17.40
N LYS A 88 8.95 -13.54 17.84
CA LYS A 88 7.79 -13.34 16.96
C LYS A 88 7.74 -11.93 16.39
N ILE A 89 8.02 -10.91 17.22
CA ILE A 89 8.09 -9.52 16.79
C ILE A 89 9.20 -9.33 15.76
N GLN A 90 10.39 -9.88 16.00
CA GLN A 90 11.49 -9.82 15.03
C GLN A 90 11.13 -10.50 13.71
N THR A 91 10.43 -11.64 13.77
CA THR A 91 9.93 -12.32 12.57
C THR A 91 8.94 -11.45 11.80
N LEU A 92 7.99 -10.81 12.49
CA LEU A 92 7.04 -9.89 11.87
C LEU A 92 7.73 -8.67 11.24
N LEU A 93 8.71 -8.07 11.92
CA LEU A 93 9.50 -6.98 11.36
C LEU A 93 10.20 -7.41 10.07
N SER A 94 10.81 -8.60 10.05
CA SER A 94 11.46 -9.13 8.85
C SER A 94 10.48 -9.33 7.69
N GLN A 95 9.24 -9.74 7.97
CA GLN A 95 8.19 -9.91 6.95
C GLN A 95 7.72 -8.55 6.42
N VAL A 96 7.57 -7.56 7.28
CA VAL A 96 7.21 -6.19 6.89
C VAL A 96 8.28 -5.59 5.99
N ASP A 97 9.57 -5.79 6.30
CA ASP A 97 10.66 -5.31 5.45
C ASP A 97 10.67 -5.98 4.07
N ARG A 98 10.38 -7.29 4.00
CA ARG A 98 10.23 -7.99 2.71
C ARG A 98 9.05 -7.44 1.89
N LEU A 99 7.89 -7.25 2.51
CA LEU A 99 6.72 -6.66 1.84
C LEU A 99 7.01 -5.25 1.33
N LYS A 100 7.77 -4.46 2.09
CA LYS A 100 8.21 -3.12 1.68
C LYS A 100 9.09 -3.19 0.43
N GLN A 101 10.03 -4.13 0.37
CA GLN A 101 10.88 -4.35 -0.81
C GLN A 101 10.05 -4.82 -2.02
N GLU A 102 9.11 -5.74 -1.82
CA GLU A 102 8.21 -6.21 -2.88
C GLU A 102 7.35 -5.06 -3.44
N LEU A 103 6.79 -4.21 -2.58
CA LEU A 103 6.03 -3.04 -3.00
C LEU A 103 6.87 -2.03 -3.78
N GLN A 104 8.13 -1.83 -3.40
CA GLN A 104 9.05 -0.98 -4.14
C GLN A 104 9.33 -1.54 -5.55
N ASN A 105 9.53 -2.86 -5.65
CA ASN A 105 9.74 -3.53 -6.94
C ASN A 105 8.47 -3.52 -7.81
N LEU A 106 7.29 -3.71 -7.22
CA LEU A 106 6.02 -3.61 -7.96
C LEU A 106 5.77 -2.19 -8.47
N ASN A 107 6.09 -1.18 -7.66
CA ASN A 107 5.99 0.22 -8.09
C ASN A 107 6.94 0.54 -9.24
N SER A 108 8.19 0.07 -9.19
CA SER A 108 9.14 0.31 -10.30
C SER A 108 8.68 -0.38 -11.59
N LEU A 109 8.23 -1.65 -11.50
CA LEU A 109 7.66 -2.39 -12.63
C LEU A 109 6.39 -1.72 -13.19
N SER A 110 5.53 -1.21 -12.31
CA SER A 110 4.32 -0.49 -12.73
C SER A 110 4.68 0.79 -13.47
N LEU A 111 5.67 1.54 -12.99
CA LEU A 111 6.14 2.76 -13.63
C LEU A 111 6.79 2.48 -14.99
N GLU A 112 7.56 1.40 -15.11
CA GLU A 112 8.14 0.95 -16.37
C GLU A 112 7.04 0.59 -17.39
N LYS A 113 6.04 -0.20 -16.97
CA LYS A 113 4.88 -0.54 -17.83
C LYS A 113 4.07 0.69 -18.22
N GLN A 114 3.88 1.64 -17.31
CA GLN A 114 3.20 2.89 -17.61
C GLN A 114 3.95 3.68 -18.67
N ASN A 115 5.28 3.80 -18.56
CA ASN A 115 6.10 4.48 -19.56
C ASN A 115 6.06 3.77 -20.92
N SER A 116 6.15 2.43 -20.94
CA SER A 116 6.04 1.64 -22.18
C SER A 116 4.66 1.83 -22.85
N LEU A 117 3.58 1.84 -22.07
CA LEU A 117 2.23 2.12 -22.58
C LEU A 117 2.10 3.54 -23.13
N GLN A 118 2.72 4.53 -22.47
CA GLN A 118 2.73 5.91 -22.98
C GLN A 118 3.44 6.01 -24.32
N LEU A 119 4.61 5.38 -24.47
CA LEU A 119 5.35 5.34 -25.74
C LEU A 119 4.50 4.67 -26.85
N SER A 120 3.91 3.51 -26.56
CA SER A 120 3.03 2.84 -27.52
C SER A 120 1.79 3.67 -27.90
N LEU A 121 1.25 4.43 -26.95
CA LEU A 121 0.13 5.33 -27.20
C LEU A 121 0.54 6.53 -28.08
N GLU A 122 1.75 7.05 -27.91
CA GLU A 122 2.33 8.07 -28.79
C GLU A 122 2.57 7.55 -30.20
N GLU A 123 3.15 6.35 -30.33
CA GLU A 123 3.31 5.67 -31.62
C GLU A 123 1.96 5.46 -32.31
N LYS A 124 0.95 4.99 -31.58
CA LYS A 124 -0.41 4.82 -32.11
C LYS A 124 -1.03 6.16 -32.55
N LYS A 125 -0.81 7.25 -31.81
CA LYS A 125 -1.26 8.58 -32.22
C LYS A 125 -0.60 9.01 -33.53
N LYS A 126 0.71 8.80 -33.66
CA LYS A 126 1.45 9.10 -34.90
C LYS A 126 0.95 8.27 -36.08
N LEU A 127 0.73 6.97 -35.88
CA LEU A 127 0.16 6.09 -36.91
C LEU A 127 -1.26 6.53 -37.31
N ASN A 128 -2.09 6.92 -36.35
CA ASN A 128 -3.44 7.42 -36.64
C ASN A 128 -3.40 8.75 -37.42
N GLN A 129 -2.44 9.63 -37.13
CA GLN A 129 -2.23 10.84 -37.93
C GLN A 129 -1.85 10.50 -39.36
N GLN A 130 -0.86 9.61 -39.54
CA GLN A 130 -0.45 9.14 -40.88
C GLN A 130 -1.60 8.45 -41.63
N LEU A 131 -2.43 7.66 -40.93
CA LEU A 131 -3.60 7.04 -41.53
C LEU A 131 -4.61 8.09 -41.99
N ALA A 132 -4.88 9.12 -41.18
CA ALA A 132 -5.77 10.22 -41.55
C ALA A 132 -5.24 11.00 -42.76
N GLU A 133 -3.92 11.21 -42.83
CA GLU A 133 -3.27 11.81 -44.01
C GLU A 133 -3.46 10.93 -45.26
N CYS A 134 -3.22 9.62 -45.15
CA CYS A 134 -3.43 8.68 -46.26
C CYS A 134 -4.90 8.65 -46.72
N THR A 135 -5.87 8.66 -45.81
CA THR A 135 -7.30 8.69 -46.17
C THR A 135 -7.68 9.99 -46.86
N ASP A 136 -7.13 11.12 -46.42
CA ASP A 136 -7.38 12.42 -47.06
C ASP A 136 -6.77 12.45 -48.47
N LEU A 137 -5.57 11.90 -48.66
CA LEU A 137 -4.94 11.80 -49.99
C LEU A 137 -5.67 10.84 -50.93
N GLN A 138 -6.20 9.73 -50.40
CA GLN A 138 -7.04 8.82 -51.17
C GLN A 138 -8.33 9.53 -51.60
N THR A 139 -8.97 10.28 -50.70
CA THR A 139 -10.15 11.09 -51.02
C THR A 139 -9.84 12.14 -52.09
N LEU A 140 -8.66 12.80 -52.00
CA LEU A 140 -8.20 13.73 -53.01
C LEU A 140 -8.06 13.05 -54.37
N LYS A 141 -7.41 11.87 -54.42
CA LYS A 141 -7.26 11.10 -55.64
C LYS A 141 -8.61 10.74 -56.25
N ASP A 142 -9.53 10.21 -55.46
CA ASP A 142 -10.87 9.82 -55.91
C ASP A 142 -11.64 11.05 -56.44
N ASN A 143 -11.52 12.20 -55.77
CA ASN A 143 -12.09 13.46 -56.24
C ASN A 143 -11.49 13.94 -57.57
N LEU A 144 -10.18 13.76 -57.80
CA LEU A 144 -9.54 14.08 -59.07
C LEU A 144 -10.01 13.15 -60.19
N GLU A 145 -10.15 11.85 -59.92
CA GLU A 145 -10.71 10.87 -60.87
C GLU A 145 -12.18 11.19 -61.20
N LEU A 146 -12.96 11.62 -60.21
CA LEU A 146 -14.32 12.11 -60.42
C LEU A 146 -14.34 13.38 -61.29
N LEU A 147 -13.47 14.36 -61.04
CA LEU A 147 -13.37 15.57 -61.86
C LEU A 147 -12.95 15.27 -63.30
N ALA A 148 -12.10 14.27 -63.52
CA ALA A 148 -11.69 13.83 -64.84
C ALA A 148 -12.82 13.10 -65.60
N SER A 149 -13.74 12.45 -64.88
CA SER A 149 -14.85 11.68 -65.47
C SER A 149 -16.15 12.48 -65.64
N ILE A 150 -16.39 13.52 -64.83
CA ILE A 150 -17.60 14.36 -64.91
C ILE A 150 -17.50 15.31 -66.10
N LYS A 151 -18.21 15.00 -67.19
CA LYS A 151 -18.30 15.86 -68.39
C LYS A 151 -19.49 16.84 -68.42
N CYS A 152 -20.53 16.66 -67.60
CA CYS A 152 -21.80 17.40 -67.79
C CYS A 152 -22.57 17.84 -66.53
N ASN A 153 -22.06 17.71 -65.29
CA ASN A 153 -22.75 18.24 -64.12
C ASN A 153 -21.92 19.35 -63.46
N ARG A 154 -22.20 20.60 -63.86
CA ARG A 154 -21.46 21.79 -63.43
C ARG A 154 -21.52 22.01 -61.90
N GLY A 155 -22.63 21.65 -61.26
CA GLY A 155 -22.82 21.80 -59.81
C GLY A 155 -21.93 20.84 -59.00
N LEU A 156 -21.97 19.54 -59.35
CA LEU A 156 -21.13 18.53 -58.71
C LEU A 156 -19.64 18.76 -59.01
N TRP A 157 -19.33 19.24 -60.22
CA TRP A 157 -17.95 19.57 -60.59
C TRP A 157 -17.37 20.67 -59.69
N PHE A 158 -18.10 21.75 -59.45
CA PHE A 158 -17.62 22.83 -58.58
C PHE A 158 -17.50 22.41 -57.10
N THR A 159 -18.38 21.56 -56.58
CA THR A 159 -18.28 21.07 -55.20
C THR A 159 -17.08 20.15 -55.02
N THR A 160 -16.90 19.19 -55.92
CA THR A 160 -15.76 18.26 -55.90
C THR A 160 -14.44 18.99 -56.15
N LEU A 161 -14.45 20.03 -56.98
CA LEU A 161 -13.30 20.91 -57.20
C LEU A 161 -12.94 21.72 -55.95
N ARG A 162 -13.94 22.24 -55.23
CA ARG A 162 -13.72 22.98 -53.99
C ARG A 162 -13.15 22.08 -52.89
N GLU A 163 -13.68 20.86 -52.76
CA GLU A 163 -13.19 19.85 -51.81
C GLU A 163 -11.76 19.41 -52.16
N ALA A 164 -11.47 19.14 -53.43
CA ALA A 164 -10.13 18.83 -53.90
C ALA A 164 -9.14 19.98 -53.66
N ASN A 165 -9.54 21.24 -53.92
CA ASN A 165 -8.68 22.40 -53.71
C ASN A 165 -8.38 22.64 -52.21
N LEU A 166 -9.35 22.40 -51.33
CA LEU A 166 -9.17 22.49 -49.87
C LEU A 166 -8.19 21.42 -49.36
N LEU A 167 -8.28 20.19 -49.88
CA LEU A 167 -7.31 19.13 -49.58
C LEU A 167 -5.92 19.45 -50.17
N CYS A 168 -5.84 20.03 -51.37
CA CYS A 168 -4.58 20.48 -51.96
C CYS A 168 -3.90 21.61 -51.16
N GLU A 169 -4.67 22.50 -50.54
CA GLU A 169 -4.13 23.53 -49.64
C GLU A 169 -3.62 22.94 -48.33
N LYS A 170 -4.30 21.92 -47.78
CA LYS A 170 -3.89 21.23 -46.57
C LYS A 170 -2.59 20.42 -46.75
N TYR A 171 -2.36 19.85 -47.93
CA TYR A 171 -1.22 18.97 -48.24
C TYR A 171 -0.19 19.58 -49.20
N GLU A 172 -0.02 20.90 -49.20
CA GLU A 172 0.90 21.63 -50.11
C GLU A 172 2.38 21.21 -49.98
N HIS A 173 2.75 20.62 -48.85
CA HIS A 173 4.08 20.08 -48.59
C HIS A 173 4.41 18.82 -49.41
N ILE A 174 3.42 18.17 -50.03
CA ILE A 174 3.62 16.97 -50.84
C ILE A 174 3.88 17.35 -52.30
N PRO A 175 5.01 16.93 -52.92
CA PRO A 175 5.42 17.41 -54.24
C PRO A 175 4.39 17.23 -55.37
N TRP A 176 3.69 16.09 -55.40
CA TRP A 176 2.68 15.83 -56.44
C TRP A 176 1.40 16.67 -56.23
N VAL A 177 1.02 16.96 -54.98
CA VAL A 177 -0.15 17.79 -54.65
C VAL A 177 0.08 19.25 -55.08
N SER A 178 1.30 19.75 -54.93
CA SER A 178 1.69 21.08 -55.41
C SER A 178 1.58 21.21 -56.94
N ASN A 179 2.04 20.19 -57.68
CA ASN A 179 1.89 20.14 -59.14
C ASN A 179 0.41 20.06 -59.56
N VAL A 180 -0.40 19.27 -58.86
CA VAL A 180 -1.85 19.18 -59.13
C VAL A 180 -2.57 20.50 -58.80
N LYS A 181 -2.16 21.22 -57.75
CA LYS A 181 -2.70 22.54 -57.38
C LYS A 181 -2.39 23.59 -58.45
N THR A 182 -1.19 23.59 -59.01
CA THR A 182 -0.83 24.53 -60.10
C THR A 182 -1.63 24.24 -61.37
N GLU A 183 -1.82 22.96 -61.70
CA GLU A 183 -2.68 22.53 -62.83
C GLU A 183 -4.16 22.85 -62.58
N LEU A 184 -4.69 22.61 -61.39
CA LEU A 184 -6.08 22.98 -61.04
C LEU A 184 -6.31 24.48 -61.16
N LYS A 185 -5.34 25.31 -60.75
CA LYS A 185 -5.40 26.77 -60.89
C LYS A 185 -5.35 27.23 -62.35
N THR A 186 -4.61 26.54 -63.22
CA THR A 186 -4.59 26.86 -64.66
C THR A 186 -5.91 26.44 -65.32
N PHE A 187 -6.47 25.28 -64.96
CA PHE A 187 -7.77 24.79 -65.44
C PHE A 187 -8.95 25.65 -64.96
N GLN A 188 -8.94 26.15 -63.72
CA GLN A 188 -9.96 27.09 -63.23
C GLN A 188 -9.95 28.42 -63.99
N LYS A 189 -8.75 28.92 -64.33
CA LYS A 189 -8.59 30.15 -65.12
C LYS A 189 -9.07 29.99 -66.56
N THR A 190 -8.85 28.83 -67.18
CA THR A 190 -9.32 28.56 -68.55
C THR A 190 -10.81 28.24 -68.62
N ALA A 191 -11.42 27.69 -67.57
CA ALA A 191 -12.87 27.42 -67.50
C ALA A 191 -13.74 28.64 -67.09
N SER A 192 -13.10 29.76 -66.70
CA SER A 192 -13.77 31.03 -66.34
C SER A 192 -13.78 32.06 -67.49
N LEU A 193 -13.22 31.71 -68.65
CA LEU A 193 -13.32 32.39 -69.94
C LEU A 193 -14.36 31.68 -70.81
#